data_AF-D8LP27-F1
#
_entry.id   AF-D8LP27-F1
#
_cell.length_a   1.000
_cell.length_b   1.000
_cell.length_c   1.000
_cell.angle_alpha   90.00
_cell.angle_beta   90.00
_cell.angle_gamma   90.00
#
_symmetry.space_group_name_H-M   'P 1'
#
loop_
_entity.id
_entity.type
_entity.pdbx_description
1 polymer ?
#
loop_
_entity_poly.entity_id
_entity_poly.type
_entity_poly.pdbx_seq_one_letter_code
_entity_poly.pdbx_strand_id
1 'polypeptide(L)'
;MRTERAGIGAALIGALICLFPAVQAFTLSTTMSAVQKPKLWDMPVSNNGARCRFIIYEKGIEDKVDIAPPTDVGGLKSEEYLKMNPHGKMPCLSSPDCGSIPESDTICQYLLDKFEHEGSSFRPQTLQARMKSAAICRLFDTYIHPIQGSMYKAVPPFGVHSDRIAALDDLQTQLGYLEELASPDGPFLSGNELSLADATAWPTMIFVREMMLPRFGRTPALGPRLLAWCEHMDRHPVGKRIADEIKAPLDKWGANGRWDTILHAGKRDTEPPSILDKFLAKEIPSTGVLGDDSVRPFRDIAPVAPTHVLIIPKVRNGLTQLRHATADHAGVLGHMLEVAAKIAKEEELEGFRVVVNDGAKGGQEVFHLHMHLIGGGKDMEKLGKMA
;
A
#
# COMPACT_ATOMS: atom_id res chain seq x y z
N MET A 1 -78.22 23.85 77.93
CA MET A 1 -78.50 22.46 78.32
C MET A 1 -77.27 21.62 78.04
N ARG A 2 -76.76 20.95 79.08
CA ARG A 2 -75.77 19.85 79.12
C ARG A 2 -74.38 20.13 78.50
N THR A 3 -73.41 20.59 79.32
CA THR A 3 -72.48 19.80 80.20
C THR A 3 -71.37 19.14 79.39
N GLU A 4 -70.08 19.19 79.71
CA GLU A 4 -69.28 19.79 80.78
C GLU A 4 -67.79 19.56 80.37
N ARG A 5 -66.91 20.49 80.79
CA ARG A 5 -65.57 20.31 81.44
C ARG A 5 -64.62 19.24 80.88
N ALA A 6 -63.30 19.38 80.82
CA ALA A 6 -62.25 20.24 81.36
C ALA A 6 -61.03 19.96 80.43
N GLY A 7 -59.97 20.73 80.29
CA GLY A 7 -59.23 21.57 81.21
C GLY A 7 -57.75 21.39 80.87
N ILE A 8 -57.05 22.53 80.74
CA ILE A 8 -55.65 22.75 81.11
C ILE A 8 -54.56 22.07 80.26
N GLY A 9 -53.67 22.91 79.71
CA GLY A 9 -52.23 22.66 79.87
C GLY A 9 -51.40 22.54 78.59
N ALA A 10 -50.76 23.66 78.25
CA ALA A 10 -49.36 23.75 77.82
C ALA A 10 -48.85 22.89 76.64
N ALA A 11 -48.60 23.60 75.54
CA ALA A 11 -47.34 23.65 74.79
C ALA A 11 -46.67 22.32 74.40
N LEU A 12 -46.74 21.99 73.10
CA LEU A 12 -45.61 21.47 72.36
C LEU A 12 -45.82 21.73 70.86
N ILE A 13 -45.00 22.63 70.33
CA ILE A 13 -44.80 22.86 68.90
C ILE A 13 -43.97 21.67 68.38
N GLY A 14 -44.57 20.88 67.49
CA GLY A 14 -43.95 19.70 66.89
C GLY A 14 -44.15 19.67 65.37
N ALA A 15 -43.05 19.90 64.67
CA ALA A 15 -42.65 19.35 63.38
C ALA A 15 -43.64 19.41 62.19
N LEU A 16 -43.37 20.34 61.26
CA LEU A 16 -43.45 20.04 59.84
C LEU A 16 -42.08 20.28 59.21
N ILE A 17 -41.46 19.18 58.79
CA ILE A 17 -40.13 19.11 58.19
C ILE A 17 -40.22 19.58 56.74
N CYS A 18 -39.59 20.73 56.44
CA CYS A 18 -39.12 21.06 55.10
C CYS A 18 -37.63 21.44 55.23
N LEU A 19 -36.78 20.44 55.00
CA LEU A 19 -35.33 20.59 54.95
C LEU A 19 -34.94 21.41 53.72
N PHE A 20 -34.56 22.68 53.93
CA PHE A 20 -33.66 23.39 53.03
C PHE A 20 -32.23 23.20 53.55
N PRO A 21 -31.30 22.58 52.80
CA PRO A 21 -29.88 22.72 53.10
C PRO A 21 -29.39 24.07 52.55
N ALA A 22 -28.56 24.71 53.36
CA ALA A 22 -27.93 25.99 53.11
C ALA A 22 -27.20 26.08 51.77
N VAL A 23 -27.24 27.27 51.17
CA VAL A 23 -26.37 27.67 50.05
C VAL A 23 -24.92 27.63 50.54
N GLN A 24 -24.21 26.54 50.26
CA GLN A 24 -22.76 26.52 50.31
C GLN A 24 -22.25 27.26 49.07
N ALA A 25 -21.55 28.37 49.30
CA ALA A 25 -20.74 29.01 48.27
C ALA A 25 -19.67 28.00 47.81
N PHE A 26 -19.95 27.29 46.72
CA PHE A 26 -18.94 26.52 46.00
C PHE A 26 -17.97 27.53 45.41
N THR A 27 -16.81 27.67 46.04
CA THR A 27 -15.65 28.24 45.36
C THR A 27 -15.33 27.25 44.24
N LEU A 28 -15.67 27.62 43.00
CA LEU A 28 -15.16 26.97 41.81
C LEU A 28 -13.63 27.12 41.88
N SER A 29 -12.97 26.08 42.39
CA SER A 29 -11.56 25.87 42.13
C SER A 29 -11.48 25.51 40.65
N THR A 30 -11.39 26.53 39.80
CA THR A 30 -11.09 26.37 38.39
C THR A 30 -9.61 26.00 38.30
N THR A 31 -9.28 24.75 38.63
CA THR A 31 -8.12 24.13 37.98
C THR A 31 -8.48 24.11 36.51
N MET A 32 -7.97 25.07 35.74
CA MET A 32 -7.97 24.97 34.29
C MET A 32 -7.22 23.68 33.97
N SER A 33 -7.95 22.58 33.77
CA SER A 33 -7.41 21.42 33.08
C SER A 33 -6.83 21.98 31.80
N ALA A 34 -5.52 21.83 31.60
CA ALA A 34 -4.91 22.17 30.33
C ALA A 34 -5.76 21.51 29.24
N VAL A 35 -6.25 22.30 28.28
CA VAL A 35 -7.03 21.76 27.16
C VAL A 35 -6.13 20.74 26.47
N GLN A 36 -6.52 19.46 26.54
CA GLN A 36 -5.71 18.38 26.00
C GLN A 36 -5.64 18.54 24.48
N LYS A 37 -4.43 18.69 23.93
CA LYS A 37 -4.24 18.82 22.48
C LYS A 37 -4.73 17.55 21.76
N PRO A 38 -5.33 17.67 20.56
CA PRO A 38 -5.50 16.51 19.69
C PRO A 38 -4.14 15.83 19.47
N LYS A 39 -4.13 14.50 19.41
CA LYS A 39 -2.93 13.70 19.21
C LYS A 39 -3.09 12.77 18.03
N LEU A 40 -2.21 12.91 17.03
CA LEU A 40 -2.12 12.04 15.87
C LEU A 40 -1.20 10.85 16.18
N TRP A 41 -1.78 9.66 16.19
CA TRP A 41 -1.05 8.41 16.34
C TRP A 41 -0.57 7.89 15.00
N ASP A 42 0.72 8.06 14.73
CA ASP A 42 1.28 7.84 13.40
C ASP A 42 2.81 7.72 13.41
N MET A 43 3.41 7.28 12.29
CA MET A 43 4.86 7.19 12.12
C MET A 43 5.32 7.81 10.81
N PRO A 44 6.58 8.30 10.71
CA PRO A 44 7.08 8.98 9.51
C PRO A 44 6.86 8.23 8.18
N VAL A 45 7.01 6.89 8.17
CA VAL A 45 6.85 6.05 6.96
C VAL A 45 5.40 5.84 6.49
N SER A 46 4.41 6.27 7.27
CA SER A 46 2.98 6.09 6.97
C SER A 46 2.50 7.06 5.89
N ASN A 47 2.03 6.58 4.73
CA ASN A 47 1.43 7.43 3.69
C ASN A 47 0.21 8.18 4.19
N ASN A 48 -0.76 7.46 4.73
CA ASN A 48 -2.02 8.02 5.22
C ASN A 48 -1.76 8.97 6.40
N GLY A 49 -0.77 8.67 7.22
CA GLY A 49 -0.29 9.57 8.27
C GLY A 49 0.35 10.85 7.73
N ALA A 50 1.20 10.71 6.72
CA ALA A 50 1.87 11.82 6.06
C ALA A 50 0.87 12.79 5.41
N ARG A 51 -0.28 12.31 4.91
CA ARG A 51 -1.40 13.14 4.48
C ARG A 51 -1.87 14.09 5.59
N CYS A 52 -2.04 13.59 6.82
CA CYS A 52 -2.42 14.40 7.98
C CYS A 52 -1.27 15.32 8.43
N ARG A 53 -0.03 14.80 8.49
CA ARG A 53 1.14 15.59 8.87
C ARG A 53 1.39 16.76 7.92
N PHE A 54 1.15 16.57 6.62
CA PHE A 54 1.24 17.65 5.63
C PHE A 54 0.37 18.83 6.07
N ILE A 55 -0.90 18.58 6.41
CA ILE A 55 -1.82 19.63 6.85
C ILE A 55 -1.35 20.28 8.15
N ILE A 56 -0.90 19.48 9.13
CA ILE A 56 -0.39 19.97 10.41
C ILE A 56 0.78 20.94 10.20
N TYR A 57 1.74 20.57 9.35
CA TYR A 57 2.93 21.37 9.07
C TYR A 57 2.61 22.61 8.23
N GLU A 58 1.76 22.47 7.21
CA GLU A 58 1.40 23.58 6.32
C GLU A 58 0.57 24.65 7.02
N LYS A 59 -0.29 24.25 7.96
CA LYS A 59 -1.08 25.21 8.76
C LYS A 59 -0.26 25.81 9.91
N GLY A 60 0.93 25.28 10.19
CA GLY A 60 1.79 25.72 11.30
C GLY A 60 1.17 25.45 12.67
N ILE A 61 0.49 24.31 12.83
CA ILE A 61 -0.26 23.94 14.05
C ILE A 61 0.42 22.84 14.86
N GLU A 62 1.73 22.68 14.72
CA GLU A 62 2.52 21.66 15.44
C GLU A 62 2.58 21.91 16.95
N ASP A 63 2.37 23.14 17.39
CA ASP A 63 2.20 23.49 18.79
C ASP A 63 0.81 23.16 19.33
N LYS A 64 -0.16 22.85 18.45
CA LYS A 64 -1.57 22.59 18.78
C LYS A 64 -1.98 21.13 18.59
N VAL A 65 -1.23 20.34 17.83
CA VAL A 65 -1.49 18.92 17.57
C VAL A 65 -0.24 18.10 17.87
N ASP A 66 -0.34 17.21 18.86
CA ASP A 66 0.75 16.29 19.18
C ASP A 66 0.83 15.17 18.13
N ILE A 67 2.04 14.68 17.83
CA ILE A 67 2.25 13.51 16.96
C ILE A 67 3.06 12.50 17.76
N ALA A 68 2.56 11.26 17.87
CA ALA A 68 3.22 10.20 18.62
C ALA A 68 3.11 8.84 17.90
N PRO A 69 4.12 7.97 17.97
CA PRO A 69 4.02 6.64 17.39
C PRO A 69 3.10 5.73 18.20
N PRO A 70 2.35 4.81 17.57
CA PRO A 70 1.56 3.82 18.30
C PRO A 70 2.36 2.97 19.29
N THR A 71 3.68 2.86 19.14
CA THR A 71 4.57 2.14 20.06
C THR A 71 4.56 2.71 21.48
N ASP A 72 4.23 3.99 21.66
CA ASP A 72 4.14 4.63 22.97
C ASP A 72 3.00 4.03 23.82
N VAL A 73 2.02 3.39 23.18
CA VAL A 73 0.92 2.66 23.82
C VAL A 73 1.01 1.15 23.58
N GLY A 74 2.18 0.63 23.18
CA GLY A 74 2.40 -0.81 22.97
C GLY A 74 2.18 -1.30 21.53
N GLY A 75 1.97 -0.39 20.57
CA GLY A 75 1.86 -0.68 19.14
C GLY A 75 0.45 -0.95 18.65
N LEU A 76 0.30 -1.13 17.33
CA LEU A 76 -0.99 -1.26 16.63
C LEU A 76 -1.89 -2.42 17.08
N LYS A 77 -1.32 -3.41 17.78
CA LYS A 77 -2.02 -4.62 18.25
C LYS A 77 -2.18 -4.64 19.77
N SER A 78 -1.72 -3.61 20.47
CA SER A 78 -1.94 -3.48 21.91
C SER A 78 -3.42 -3.29 22.22
N GLU A 79 -3.82 -3.73 23.41
CA GLU A 79 -5.18 -3.48 23.90
C GLU A 79 -5.51 -1.99 23.93
N GLU A 80 -4.53 -1.16 24.35
CA GLU A 80 -4.69 0.29 24.44
C GLU A 80 -4.94 0.94 23.07
N TYR A 81 -4.15 0.58 22.06
CA TYR A 81 -4.36 1.11 20.71
C TYR A 81 -5.66 0.63 20.09
N LEU A 82 -6.01 -0.66 20.27
CA LEU A 82 -7.22 -1.24 19.70
C LEU A 82 -8.50 -0.66 20.30
N LYS A 83 -8.47 -0.13 21.54
CA LYS A 83 -9.58 0.66 22.10
C LYS A 83 -9.82 1.97 21.34
N MET A 84 -8.76 2.60 20.82
CA MET A 84 -8.86 3.83 20.03
C MET A 84 -9.21 3.54 18.56
N ASN A 85 -8.57 2.53 17.97
CA ASN A 85 -8.85 2.09 16.60
C ASN A 85 -8.92 0.55 16.53
N PRO A 86 -10.14 -0.03 16.55
CA PRO A 86 -10.33 -1.48 16.48
C PRO A 86 -9.76 -2.14 15.21
N HIS A 87 -9.57 -1.39 14.12
CA HIS A 87 -8.93 -1.91 12.90
C HIS A 87 -7.42 -2.13 13.09
N GLY A 88 -6.81 -1.51 14.11
CA GLY A 88 -5.37 -1.59 14.37
C GLY A 88 -4.54 -1.03 13.20
N LYS A 89 -5.00 0.08 12.62
CA LYS A 89 -4.36 0.78 11.49
C LYS A 89 -3.99 2.21 11.89
N MET A 90 -2.94 2.73 11.26
CA MET A 90 -2.56 4.14 11.35
C MET A 90 -2.95 4.87 10.07
N PRO A 91 -3.22 6.18 10.13
CA PRO A 91 -3.27 7.01 11.34
C PRO A 91 -4.57 6.84 12.15
N CYS A 92 -4.53 7.32 13.40
CA CYS A 92 -5.72 7.57 14.22
C CYS A 92 -5.49 8.87 15.02
N LEU A 93 -6.49 9.75 15.12
CA LEU A 93 -6.41 10.96 15.91
C LEU A 93 -7.23 10.79 17.20
N SER A 94 -6.63 11.00 18.36
CA SER A 94 -7.37 11.19 19.61
C SER A 94 -7.65 12.67 19.80
N SER A 95 -8.92 13.04 19.85
CA SER A 95 -9.39 14.41 20.04
C SER A 95 -10.15 14.54 21.36
N PRO A 96 -9.95 15.64 22.11
CA PRO A 96 -10.80 15.95 23.26
C PRO A 96 -12.26 16.23 22.86
N ASP A 97 -12.49 16.66 21.62
CA ASP A 97 -13.81 17.09 21.14
C ASP A 97 -14.62 15.90 20.58
N CYS A 98 -13.95 14.99 19.89
CA CYS A 98 -14.59 13.95 19.07
C CYS A 98 -14.20 12.52 19.45
N GLY A 99 -13.38 12.34 20.50
CA GLY A 99 -12.84 11.03 20.84
C GLY A 99 -11.83 10.54 19.79
N SER A 100 -11.84 9.23 19.49
CA SER A 100 -10.92 8.65 18.52
C SER A 100 -11.48 8.70 17.10
N ILE A 101 -10.71 9.29 16.17
CA ILE A 101 -11.06 9.45 14.76
C ILE A 101 -10.07 8.62 13.94
N PRO A 102 -10.47 7.46 13.39
CA PRO A 102 -9.67 6.73 12.41
C PRO A 102 -9.81 7.38 11.01
N GLU A 103 -9.04 6.86 10.05
CA GLU A 103 -9.03 7.23 8.63
C GLU A 103 -8.48 8.62 8.31
N SER A 104 -7.47 8.68 7.45
CA SER A 104 -6.73 9.91 7.19
C SER A 104 -7.59 11.01 6.57
N ASP A 105 -8.57 10.68 5.72
CA ASP A 105 -9.47 11.68 5.13
C ASP A 105 -10.31 12.39 6.21
N THR A 106 -10.92 11.61 7.10
CA THR A 106 -11.75 12.14 8.19
C THR A 106 -10.92 12.94 9.19
N ILE A 107 -9.70 12.47 9.52
CA ILE A 107 -8.75 13.23 10.34
C ILE A 107 -8.39 14.56 9.65
N CYS A 108 -8.15 14.56 8.33
CA CYS A 108 -7.89 15.79 7.60
C CYS A 108 -9.08 16.76 7.68
N GLN A 109 -10.32 16.30 7.51
CA GLN A 109 -11.49 17.17 7.65
C GLN A 109 -11.58 17.78 9.05
N TYR A 110 -11.35 16.98 10.10
CA TYR A 110 -11.27 17.49 11.47
C TYR A 110 -10.22 18.59 11.60
N LEU A 111 -9.00 18.38 11.07
CA LEU A 111 -7.93 19.38 11.13
C LEU A 111 -8.29 20.65 10.36
N LEU A 112 -8.92 20.53 9.19
CA LEU A 112 -9.32 21.67 8.38
C LEU A 112 -10.44 22.48 9.02
N ASP A 113 -11.39 21.84 9.70
CA ASP A 113 -12.49 22.52 10.40
C ASP A 113 -12.05 23.09 11.75
N LYS A 114 -11.37 22.29 12.58
CA LYS A 114 -10.92 22.72 13.92
C LYS A 114 -9.94 23.90 13.86
N PHE A 115 -9.13 23.96 12.80
CA PHE A 115 -8.10 24.98 12.60
C PHE A 115 -8.35 25.80 11.33
N GLU A 116 -9.61 26.10 11.02
CA GLU A 116 -9.99 26.79 9.77
C GLU A 116 -9.32 28.16 9.60
N HIS A 117 -8.98 28.85 10.70
CA HIS A 117 -8.36 30.17 10.69
C HIS A 117 -6.82 30.16 10.72
N GLU A 118 -6.18 28.99 10.68
CA GLU A 118 -4.73 28.84 10.80
C GLU A 118 -4.09 28.49 9.45
N GLY A 119 -3.12 29.29 8.97
CA GLY A 119 -2.34 28.97 7.76
C GLY A 119 -3.18 28.62 6.51
N SER A 120 -2.70 27.68 5.70
CA SER A 120 -3.33 27.31 4.42
C SER A 120 -4.71 26.66 4.59
N SER A 121 -5.66 27.04 3.73
CA SER A 121 -7.06 26.55 3.78
C SER A 121 -7.23 25.09 3.33
N PHE A 122 -6.44 24.63 2.35
CA PHE A 122 -6.64 23.36 1.62
C PHE A 122 -8.01 23.23 0.91
N ARG A 123 -8.86 24.27 0.94
CA ARG A 123 -10.17 24.33 0.29
C ARG A 123 -10.15 25.46 -0.74
N PRO A 124 -9.91 25.15 -2.03
CA PRO A 124 -9.89 26.16 -3.09
C PRO A 124 -11.16 27.01 -3.14
N GLN A 125 -11.04 28.25 -3.60
CA GLN A 125 -12.16 29.21 -3.61
C GLN A 125 -13.20 28.89 -4.67
N THR A 126 -12.80 28.31 -5.80
CA THR A 126 -13.72 28.00 -6.90
C THR A 126 -14.40 26.64 -6.71
N LEU A 127 -15.66 26.55 -7.13
CA LEU A 127 -16.40 25.28 -7.12
C LEU A 127 -15.65 24.21 -7.93
N GLN A 128 -15.14 24.57 -9.11
CA GLN A 128 -14.43 23.66 -10.00
C GLN A 128 -13.18 23.05 -9.34
N ALA A 129 -12.34 23.87 -8.70
CA ALA A 129 -11.15 23.39 -8.02
C ALA A 129 -11.51 22.51 -6.80
N ARG A 130 -12.59 22.85 -6.06
CA ARG A 130 -13.08 21.98 -4.96
C ARG A 130 -13.57 20.63 -5.46
N MET A 131 -14.35 20.58 -6.53
CA MET A 131 -14.85 19.32 -7.10
C MET A 131 -13.71 18.46 -7.62
N LYS A 132 -12.70 19.08 -8.27
CA LYS A 132 -11.49 18.40 -8.71
C LYS A 132 -10.69 17.85 -7.52
N SER A 133 -10.48 18.66 -6.48
CA SER A 133 -9.76 18.22 -5.27
C SER A 133 -10.46 17.02 -4.62
N ALA A 134 -11.78 17.07 -4.48
CA ALA A 134 -12.58 15.97 -3.93
C ALA A 134 -12.51 14.69 -4.80
N ALA A 135 -12.62 14.83 -6.13
CA ALA A 135 -12.51 13.72 -7.07
C ALA A 135 -11.14 13.03 -6.99
N ILE A 136 -10.06 13.80 -6.90
CA ILE A 136 -8.70 13.27 -6.75
C ILE A 136 -8.54 12.55 -5.41
N CYS A 137 -9.03 13.12 -4.29
CA CYS A 137 -8.98 12.44 -2.99
C CYS A 137 -9.69 11.07 -3.05
N ARG A 138 -10.84 11.00 -3.74
CA ARG A 138 -11.59 9.76 -3.92
C ARG A 138 -10.90 8.78 -4.84
N LEU A 139 -10.26 9.23 -5.92
CA LEU A 139 -9.43 8.38 -6.77
C LEU A 139 -8.32 7.70 -5.96
N PHE A 140 -7.64 8.46 -5.10
CA PHE A 140 -6.58 7.93 -4.26
C PHE A 140 -7.08 6.90 -3.27
N ASP A 141 -8.08 7.25 -2.46
CA ASP A 141 -8.55 6.36 -1.41
C ASP A 141 -9.25 5.09 -1.93
N THR A 142 -9.94 5.17 -3.09
CA THR A 142 -10.70 4.04 -3.65
C THR A 142 -9.84 3.14 -4.53
N TYR A 143 -8.88 3.69 -5.29
CA TYR A 143 -8.18 2.93 -6.32
C TYR A 143 -6.67 2.90 -6.11
N ILE A 144 -6.01 4.06 -5.95
CA ILE A 144 -4.53 4.09 -5.90
C ILE A 144 -3.97 3.53 -4.58
N HIS A 145 -4.50 3.96 -3.42
CA HIS A 145 -4.03 3.52 -2.11
C HIS A 145 -4.18 2.02 -1.88
N PRO A 146 -5.31 1.36 -2.26
CA PRO A 146 -5.41 -0.09 -2.19
C PRO A 146 -4.34 -0.83 -3.01
N ILE A 147 -4.08 -0.38 -4.24
CA ILE A 147 -3.04 -0.95 -5.10
C ILE A 147 -1.67 -0.76 -4.44
N GLN A 148 -1.33 0.48 -4.07
CA GLN A 148 -0.05 0.81 -3.42
C GLN A 148 0.16 0.00 -2.13
N GLY A 149 -0.85 -0.09 -1.27
CA GLY A 149 -0.79 -0.87 -0.03
C GLY A 149 -0.55 -2.36 -0.27
N SER A 150 -1.02 -2.90 -1.41
CA SER A 150 -0.78 -4.29 -1.77
C SER A 150 0.67 -4.58 -2.17
N MET A 151 1.44 -3.57 -2.59
CA MET A 151 2.83 -3.73 -3.04
C MET A 151 3.78 -4.12 -1.91
N TYR A 152 3.39 -3.89 -0.66
CA TYR A 152 4.14 -4.34 0.51
C TYR A 152 3.92 -5.82 0.85
N LYS A 153 2.96 -6.50 0.20
CA LYS A 153 2.69 -7.90 0.48
C LYS A 153 3.83 -8.76 -0.08
N ALA A 154 4.19 -9.80 0.68
CA ALA A 154 5.21 -10.75 0.26
C ALA A 154 4.71 -11.65 -0.88
N VAL A 155 3.44 -12.02 -0.93
CA VAL A 155 2.86 -12.98 -1.89
C VAL A 155 1.49 -12.50 -2.39
N PRO A 156 1.00 -12.99 -3.54
CA PRO A 156 -0.35 -12.69 -4.02
C PRO A 156 -1.45 -13.25 -3.08
N PRO A 157 -2.69 -12.73 -3.17
CA PRO A 157 -3.13 -11.67 -4.08
C PRO A 157 -2.68 -10.26 -3.64
N PHE A 158 -2.32 -9.45 -4.62
CA PHE A 158 -1.96 -8.05 -4.46
C PHE A 158 -3.22 -7.19 -4.52
N GLY A 159 -3.96 -7.19 -3.40
CA GLY A 159 -5.29 -6.60 -3.36
C GLY A 159 -6.24 -7.51 -4.11
N VAL A 160 -6.81 -7.02 -5.21
CA VAL A 160 -7.69 -7.79 -6.10
C VAL A 160 -6.94 -8.48 -7.24
N HIS A 161 -5.64 -8.22 -7.41
CA HIS A 161 -4.85 -8.74 -8.51
C HIS A 161 -4.18 -10.07 -8.16
N SER A 162 -4.19 -11.00 -9.11
CA SER A 162 -3.54 -12.32 -9.03
C SER A 162 -2.02 -12.22 -9.00
N ASP A 163 -1.46 -11.20 -9.63
CA ASP A 163 -0.03 -10.96 -9.75
C ASP A 163 0.28 -9.46 -9.69
N ARG A 164 1.58 -9.15 -9.55
CA ARG A 164 2.03 -7.79 -9.33
C ARG A 164 2.11 -6.96 -10.61
N ILE A 165 2.28 -7.62 -11.76
CA ILE A 165 2.33 -6.96 -13.05
C ILE A 165 0.96 -6.34 -13.32
N ALA A 166 -0.11 -7.12 -13.14
CA ALA A 166 -1.48 -6.64 -13.25
C ALA A 166 -1.78 -5.48 -12.29
N ALA A 167 -1.28 -5.54 -11.05
CA ALA A 167 -1.43 -4.44 -10.09
C ALA A 167 -0.67 -3.17 -10.52
N LEU A 168 0.52 -3.31 -11.12
CA LEU A 168 1.29 -2.18 -11.65
C LEU A 168 0.66 -1.59 -12.91
N ASP A 169 0.06 -2.43 -13.76
CA ASP A 169 -0.70 -1.97 -14.93
C ASP A 169 -1.95 -1.21 -14.51
N ASP A 170 -2.68 -1.71 -13.51
CA ASP A 170 -3.80 -0.96 -12.94
C ASP A 170 -3.34 0.37 -12.34
N LEU A 171 -2.24 0.38 -11.57
CA LEU A 171 -1.65 1.62 -11.06
C LEU A 171 -1.33 2.61 -12.19
N GLN A 172 -0.74 2.14 -13.29
CA GLN A 172 -0.46 2.98 -14.46
C GLN A 172 -1.75 3.58 -15.06
N THR A 173 -2.82 2.78 -15.15
CA THR A 173 -4.14 3.24 -15.60
C THR A 173 -4.69 4.31 -14.66
N GLN A 174 -4.63 4.10 -13.34
CA GLN A 174 -5.10 5.08 -12.36
C GLN A 174 -4.29 6.38 -12.38
N LEU A 175 -2.96 6.30 -12.61
CA LEU A 175 -2.11 7.47 -12.79
C LEU A 175 -2.45 8.23 -14.08
N GLY A 176 -2.87 7.54 -15.14
CA GLY A 176 -3.42 8.17 -16.35
C GLY A 176 -4.70 8.95 -16.08
N TYR A 177 -5.62 8.41 -15.28
CA TYR A 177 -6.82 9.15 -14.86
C TYR A 177 -6.48 10.35 -13.97
N LEU A 178 -5.48 10.21 -13.10
CA LEU A 178 -5.00 11.32 -12.29
C LEU A 178 -4.40 12.45 -13.16
N GLU A 179 -3.63 12.12 -14.20
CA GLU A 179 -3.08 13.10 -15.16
C GLU A 179 -4.21 13.89 -15.86
N GLU A 180 -5.29 13.22 -16.27
CA GLU A 180 -6.44 13.88 -16.87
C GLU A 180 -7.22 14.75 -15.88
N LEU A 181 -7.34 14.31 -14.62
CA LEU A 181 -7.97 15.10 -13.58
C LEU A 181 -7.13 16.31 -13.16
N ALA A 182 -5.79 16.19 -13.17
CA ALA A 182 -4.89 17.26 -12.75
C ALA A 182 -5.18 18.55 -13.52
N SER A 183 -5.14 19.68 -12.81
CA SER A 183 -5.33 20.99 -13.41
C SER A 183 -4.23 21.28 -14.44
N PRO A 184 -4.56 21.82 -15.63
CA PRO A 184 -3.56 22.38 -16.52
C PRO A 184 -3.05 23.74 -16.00
N ASP A 185 -3.79 24.37 -15.09
CA ASP A 185 -3.50 25.68 -14.53
C ASP A 185 -2.95 25.55 -13.11
N GLY A 186 -1.93 26.36 -12.81
CA GLY A 186 -1.35 26.46 -11.48
C GLY A 186 -0.42 25.30 -11.11
N PRO A 187 0.25 25.40 -9.95
CA PRO A 187 1.26 24.42 -9.57
C PRO A 187 0.71 23.21 -8.79
N PHE A 188 -0.59 23.22 -8.44
CA PHE A 188 -1.23 22.18 -7.62
C PHE A 188 -2.23 21.35 -8.42
N LEU A 189 -2.54 20.15 -7.93
CA LEU A 189 -3.39 19.20 -8.65
C LEU A 189 -4.78 19.74 -8.98
N SER A 190 -5.30 20.64 -8.14
CA SER A 190 -6.63 21.22 -8.32
C SER A 190 -6.65 22.64 -8.92
N GLY A 191 -5.49 23.25 -9.15
CA GLY A 191 -5.40 24.62 -9.66
C GLY A 191 -4.24 25.43 -9.09
N ASN A 192 -4.49 26.72 -8.88
CA ASN A 192 -3.52 27.67 -8.33
C ASN A 192 -3.35 27.60 -6.81
N GLU A 193 -4.26 26.94 -6.10
CA GLU A 193 -4.29 26.88 -4.64
C GLU A 193 -4.00 25.46 -4.15
N LEU A 194 -3.20 25.35 -3.09
CA LEU A 194 -2.95 24.08 -2.41
C LEU A 194 -4.28 23.53 -1.87
N SER A 195 -4.48 22.22 -2.05
CA SER A 195 -5.73 21.57 -1.71
C SER A 195 -5.55 20.23 -1.01
N LEU A 196 -6.62 19.69 -0.46
CA LEU A 196 -6.59 18.36 0.17
C LEU A 196 -6.09 17.27 -0.81
N ALA A 197 -6.33 17.41 -2.10
CA ALA A 197 -5.80 16.51 -3.13
C ALA A 197 -4.27 16.44 -3.10
N ASP A 198 -3.58 17.56 -2.90
CA ASP A 198 -2.12 17.61 -2.87
C ASP A 198 -1.57 16.89 -1.64
N ALA A 199 -2.15 17.16 -0.46
CA ALA A 199 -1.81 16.44 0.77
C ALA A 199 -2.11 14.93 0.67
N THR A 200 -3.15 14.56 -0.08
CA THR A 200 -3.53 13.15 -0.30
C THR A 200 -2.57 12.45 -1.24
N ALA A 201 -2.26 13.08 -2.37
CA ALA A 201 -1.51 12.48 -3.45
C ALA A 201 0.00 12.44 -3.18
N TRP A 202 0.54 13.48 -2.54
CA TRP A 202 1.98 13.67 -2.45
C TRP A 202 2.73 12.53 -1.74
N PRO A 203 2.29 12.06 -0.55
CA PRO A 203 2.94 10.92 0.10
C PRO A 203 3.02 9.72 -0.84
N THR A 204 1.91 9.38 -1.49
CA THR A 204 1.86 8.25 -2.42
C THR A 204 2.73 8.46 -3.64
N MET A 205 2.83 9.68 -4.15
CA MET A 205 3.70 9.98 -5.28
C MET A 205 5.19 9.84 -4.95
N ILE A 206 5.61 10.19 -3.72
CA ILE A 206 6.97 9.91 -3.23
C ILE A 206 7.22 8.39 -3.29
N PHE A 207 6.29 7.59 -2.77
CA PHE A 207 6.42 6.13 -2.79
C PHE A 207 6.44 5.55 -4.20
N VAL A 208 5.58 6.04 -5.09
CA VAL A 208 5.61 5.65 -6.50
C VAL A 208 7.01 5.93 -7.02
N ARG A 209 7.42 7.21 -7.13
CA ARG A 209 8.65 7.67 -7.78
C ARG A 209 9.93 7.06 -7.21
N GLU A 210 10.02 6.95 -5.88
CA GLU A 210 11.29 6.67 -5.19
C GLU A 210 11.42 5.19 -4.79
N MET A 211 10.30 4.47 -4.64
CA MET A 211 10.30 3.11 -4.08
C MET A 211 9.79 2.09 -5.05
N MET A 212 8.61 2.31 -5.63
CA MET A 212 7.99 1.29 -6.46
C MET A 212 8.72 1.15 -7.79
N LEU A 213 8.97 2.27 -8.48
CA LEU A 213 9.53 2.24 -9.83
C LEU A 213 10.92 1.57 -9.89
N PRO A 214 11.88 1.90 -9.00
CA PRO A 214 13.23 1.33 -9.09
C PRO A 214 13.30 -0.13 -8.62
N ARG A 215 12.33 -0.60 -7.83
CA ARG A 215 12.40 -1.90 -7.14
C ARG A 215 11.62 -3.01 -7.84
N PHE A 216 10.58 -2.67 -8.59
CA PHE A 216 9.71 -3.64 -9.27
C PHE A 216 10.00 -3.81 -10.76
N GLY A 217 11.12 -3.26 -11.26
CA GLY A 217 11.58 -3.45 -12.64
C GLY A 217 10.72 -2.77 -13.71
N ARG A 218 9.60 -2.14 -13.34
CA ARG A 218 8.75 -1.33 -14.20
C ARG A 218 8.42 -0.01 -13.52
N THR A 219 8.64 1.07 -14.27
CA THR A 219 8.38 2.44 -13.85
C THR A 219 7.11 2.92 -14.56
N PRO A 220 5.93 2.97 -13.92
CA PRO A 220 4.83 3.78 -14.38
C PRO A 220 5.28 5.17 -14.86
N ALA A 221 4.91 5.50 -16.09
CA ALA A 221 5.18 6.79 -16.70
C ALA A 221 4.20 7.83 -16.13
N LEU A 222 4.74 8.96 -15.71
CA LEU A 222 3.97 10.14 -15.32
C LEU A 222 3.80 11.06 -16.54
N GLY A 223 2.59 11.58 -16.73
CA GLY A 223 2.32 12.58 -17.74
C GLY A 223 2.90 13.96 -17.35
N PRO A 224 2.89 14.91 -18.29
CA PRO A 224 3.52 16.22 -18.11
C PRO A 224 2.94 17.03 -16.93
N ARG A 225 1.63 16.94 -16.65
CA ARG A 225 1.03 17.68 -15.52
C ARG A 225 1.50 17.10 -14.19
N LEU A 226 1.50 15.78 -14.06
CA LEU A 226 1.98 15.12 -12.84
C LEU A 226 3.47 15.32 -12.64
N LEU A 227 4.28 15.32 -13.70
CA LEU A 227 5.70 15.66 -13.61
C LEU A 227 5.90 17.09 -13.10
N ALA A 228 5.23 18.07 -13.70
CA ALA A 228 5.33 19.47 -13.27
C ALA A 228 4.86 19.67 -11.81
N TRP A 229 3.77 19.03 -11.42
CA TRP A 229 3.29 19.03 -10.04
C TRP A 229 4.31 18.40 -9.09
N CYS A 230 4.88 17.24 -9.44
CA CYS A 230 5.91 16.59 -8.62
C CYS A 230 7.13 17.49 -8.39
N GLU A 231 7.62 18.12 -9.46
CA GLU A 231 8.73 19.06 -9.38
C GLU A 231 8.42 20.28 -8.49
N HIS A 232 7.18 20.77 -8.53
CA HIS A 232 6.74 21.82 -7.63
C HIS A 232 6.77 21.35 -6.17
N MET A 233 6.20 20.18 -5.90
CA MET A 233 6.13 19.61 -4.54
C MET A 233 7.51 19.25 -3.97
N ASP A 234 8.47 18.85 -4.81
CA ASP A 234 9.86 18.64 -4.41
C ASP A 234 10.54 19.92 -3.90
N ARG A 235 10.11 21.09 -4.39
CA ARG A 235 10.58 22.41 -3.96
C ARG A 235 9.73 23.02 -2.86
N HIS A 236 8.51 22.53 -2.66
CA HIS A 236 7.61 23.02 -1.62
C HIS A 236 8.18 22.70 -0.22
N PRO A 237 8.31 23.65 0.71
CA PRO A 237 8.98 23.40 2.00
C PRO A 237 8.40 22.22 2.78
N VAL A 238 7.07 22.17 2.93
CA VAL A 238 6.38 21.05 3.60
C VAL A 238 6.40 19.78 2.75
N GLY A 239 6.27 19.89 1.41
CA GLY A 239 6.35 18.74 0.52
C GLY A 239 7.70 18.04 0.62
N LYS A 240 8.78 18.81 0.62
CA LYS A 240 10.14 18.34 0.83
C LYS A 240 10.32 17.70 2.21
N ARG A 241 9.83 18.35 3.28
CA ARG A 241 9.89 17.77 4.64
C ARG A 241 9.21 16.41 4.71
N ILE A 242 8.01 16.27 4.14
CA ILE A 242 7.27 15.01 4.09
C ILE A 242 8.05 13.94 3.29
N ALA A 243 8.66 14.33 2.17
CA ALA A 243 9.50 13.41 1.39
C ALA A 243 10.70 12.92 2.20
N ASP A 244 11.40 13.82 2.89
CA ASP A 244 12.58 13.49 3.70
C ASP A 244 12.20 12.58 4.89
N GLU A 245 11.06 12.85 5.56
CA GLU A 245 10.52 12.00 6.65
C GLU A 245 10.15 10.58 6.20
N ILE A 246 9.61 10.45 4.98
CA ILE A 246 9.21 9.16 4.40
C ILE A 246 10.45 8.37 3.95
N LYS A 247 11.40 9.04 3.27
CA LYS A 247 12.59 8.41 2.67
C LYS A 247 13.51 7.78 3.72
N ALA A 248 13.79 8.47 4.82
CA ALA A 248 14.77 7.99 5.80
C ALA A 248 14.45 6.60 6.40
N PRO A 249 13.20 6.29 6.85
CA PRO A 249 12.82 4.94 7.25
C PRO A 249 12.90 3.89 6.13
N LEU A 250 12.64 4.29 4.88
CA LEU A 250 12.65 3.39 3.73
C LEU A 250 14.07 3.01 3.30
N ASP A 251 15.01 3.93 3.39
CA ASP A 251 16.43 3.65 3.21
C ASP A 251 16.91 2.61 4.24
N LYS A 252 16.48 2.77 5.49
CA LYS A 252 16.74 1.78 6.55
C LYS A 252 16.10 0.42 6.26
N TRP A 253 14.91 0.37 5.65
CA TRP A 253 14.33 -0.90 5.19
C TRP A 253 15.21 -1.56 4.12
N GLY A 254 15.75 -0.77 3.20
CA GLY A 254 16.68 -1.26 2.19
C GLY A 254 17.97 -1.81 2.76
N ALA A 255 18.60 -1.07 3.67
CA ALA A 255 19.83 -1.51 4.35
C ALA A 255 19.64 -2.81 5.14
N ASN A 256 18.43 -3.07 5.65
CA ASN A 256 18.10 -4.26 6.43
C ASN A 256 17.57 -5.43 5.59
N GLY A 257 17.67 -5.38 4.24
CA GLY A 257 17.24 -6.48 3.36
C GLY A 257 15.73 -6.71 3.34
N ARG A 258 14.91 -5.74 3.78
CA ARG A 258 13.46 -5.92 3.83
C ARG A 258 12.85 -6.10 2.43
N TRP A 259 13.42 -5.48 1.40
CA TRP A 259 12.94 -5.62 0.02
C TRP A 259 13.03 -7.06 -0.47
N ASP A 260 14.04 -7.81 -0.04
CA ASP A 260 14.26 -9.19 -0.47
C ASP A 260 13.11 -10.13 -0.03
N THR A 261 12.33 -9.69 0.96
CA THR A 261 11.15 -10.42 1.48
C THR A 261 9.86 -10.12 0.73
N ILE A 262 9.86 -9.18 -0.22
CA ILE A 262 8.66 -8.75 -0.96
C ILE A 262 8.73 -9.31 -2.39
N LEU A 263 7.68 -10.02 -2.85
CA LEU A 263 7.64 -10.59 -4.20
C LEU A 263 7.95 -9.53 -5.28
N HIS A 264 8.86 -9.84 -6.21
CA HIS A 264 9.32 -8.92 -7.26
C HIS A 264 9.94 -7.59 -6.78
N ALA A 265 10.10 -7.34 -5.48
CA ALA A 265 10.88 -6.23 -4.97
C ALA A 265 12.30 -6.73 -4.67
N GLY A 266 13.30 -5.99 -5.12
CA GLY A 266 14.70 -6.31 -4.87
C GLY A 266 15.38 -7.05 -6.03
N LYS A 267 16.71 -6.93 -6.10
CA LYS A 267 17.51 -7.66 -7.08
C LYS A 267 17.63 -9.10 -6.63
N ARG A 268 16.74 -9.96 -7.10
CA ARG A 268 16.88 -11.42 -6.95
C ARG A 268 17.86 -12.02 -7.95
N ASP A 269 18.20 -11.21 -8.94
CA ASP A 269 18.96 -11.64 -10.08
C ASP A 269 20.22 -10.79 -10.21
N THR A 270 21.34 -11.34 -9.77
CA THR A 270 22.67 -10.74 -9.87
C THR A 270 23.53 -11.40 -10.94
N GLU A 271 23.03 -12.47 -11.57
CA GLU A 271 23.77 -13.21 -12.58
C GLU A 271 23.80 -12.43 -13.90
N PRO A 272 24.90 -12.50 -14.67
CA PRO A 272 24.96 -11.84 -15.97
C PRO A 272 23.89 -12.37 -16.93
N PRO A 273 23.51 -11.58 -17.96
CA PRO A 273 22.62 -12.03 -19.02
C PRO A 273 23.17 -13.29 -19.70
N SER A 274 22.30 -14.26 -19.89
CA SER A 274 22.51 -15.51 -20.61
C SER A 274 22.19 -15.38 -22.10
N ILE A 275 22.42 -16.46 -22.85
CA ILE A 275 21.98 -16.53 -24.25
C ILE A 275 20.45 -16.46 -24.39
N LEU A 276 19.69 -16.89 -23.37
CA LEU A 276 18.23 -16.84 -23.38
C LEU A 276 17.71 -15.40 -23.23
N ASP A 277 18.45 -14.52 -22.56
CA ASP A 277 18.13 -13.09 -22.51
C ASP A 277 18.25 -12.44 -23.89
N LYS A 278 19.28 -12.80 -24.66
CA LYS A 278 19.44 -12.35 -26.06
C LYS A 278 18.31 -12.86 -26.96
N PHE A 279 17.86 -14.11 -26.73
CA PHE A 279 16.70 -14.67 -27.42
C PHE A 279 15.41 -13.91 -27.07
N LEU A 280 15.18 -13.60 -25.79
CA LEU A 280 14.02 -12.81 -25.35
C LEU A 280 14.04 -11.38 -25.92
N ALA A 281 15.24 -10.80 -26.03
CA ALA A 281 15.48 -9.50 -26.68
C ALA A 281 15.39 -9.55 -28.23
N LYS A 282 15.16 -10.75 -28.82
CA LYS A 282 15.11 -10.98 -30.28
C LYS A 282 16.41 -10.64 -31.01
N GLU A 283 17.55 -10.69 -30.31
CA GLU A 283 18.88 -10.47 -30.91
C GLU A 283 19.37 -11.69 -31.69
N ILE A 284 18.82 -12.87 -31.37
CA ILE A 284 19.13 -14.13 -32.06
C ILE A 284 17.85 -14.77 -32.61
N PRO A 285 17.91 -15.43 -33.80
CA PRO A 285 16.76 -16.06 -34.41
C PRO A 285 16.30 -17.29 -33.62
N SER A 286 15.00 -17.57 -33.70
CA SER A 286 14.37 -18.69 -33.01
C SER A 286 13.11 -19.13 -33.74
N THR A 287 12.86 -20.43 -33.79
CA THR A 287 11.53 -20.95 -34.18
C THR A 287 10.60 -20.85 -32.97
N GLY A 288 9.94 -19.70 -32.86
CA GLY A 288 9.04 -19.43 -31.74
C GLY A 288 7.78 -20.27 -31.81
N VAL A 289 7.40 -20.85 -30.67
CA VAL A 289 6.03 -21.33 -30.43
C VAL A 289 5.28 -20.17 -29.80
N LEU A 290 3.96 -20.10 -30.00
CA LEU A 290 3.17 -19.01 -29.44
C LEU A 290 3.25 -19.06 -27.90
N GLY A 291 3.75 -17.98 -27.30
CA GLY A 291 3.77 -17.77 -25.86
C GLY A 291 2.89 -16.59 -25.46
N ASP A 292 2.70 -16.41 -24.16
CA ASP A 292 2.00 -15.28 -23.54
C ASP A 292 2.99 -14.27 -22.96
N ASP A 293 2.53 -13.39 -22.07
CA ASP A 293 3.33 -12.32 -21.47
C ASP A 293 4.34 -12.80 -20.42
N SER A 294 4.14 -13.98 -19.83
CA SER A 294 4.93 -14.49 -18.70
C SER A 294 5.98 -15.53 -19.12
N VAL A 295 5.66 -16.39 -20.10
CA VAL A 295 6.53 -17.47 -20.56
C VAL A 295 6.77 -17.41 -22.07
N ARG A 296 7.88 -18.01 -22.50
CA ARG A 296 8.28 -18.08 -23.90
C ARG A 296 8.66 -19.51 -24.29
N PRO A 297 7.81 -20.23 -25.01
CA PRO A 297 8.16 -21.51 -25.61
C PRO A 297 8.89 -21.33 -26.94
N PHE A 298 9.86 -22.18 -27.23
CA PHE A 298 10.55 -22.23 -28.52
C PHE A 298 11.14 -23.63 -28.78
N ARG A 299 11.30 -24.00 -30.05
CA ARG A 299 11.89 -25.30 -30.40
C ARG A 299 13.38 -25.31 -30.10
N ASP A 300 13.84 -26.40 -29.51
CA ASP A 300 15.26 -26.62 -29.26
C ASP A 300 16.04 -26.69 -30.59
N ILE A 301 17.25 -26.14 -30.61
CA ILE A 301 18.12 -26.17 -31.80
C ILE A 301 18.77 -27.54 -32.03
N ALA A 302 18.89 -28.34 -30.97
CA ALA A 302 19.39 -29.71 -30.96
C ALA A 302 18.33 -30.65 -30.39
N PRO A 303 17.22 -30.91 -31.13
CA PRO A 303 16.11 -31.70 -30.63
C PRO A 303 16.50 -33.16 -30.37
N VAL A 304 16.13 -33.70 -29.20
CA VAL A 304 16.35 -35.12 -28.84
C VAL A 304 15.14 -36.01 -29.15
N ALA A 305 14.04 -35.41 -29.58
CA ALA A 305 12.80 -36.08 -30.01
C ALA A 305 12.09 -35.21 -31.06
N PRO A 306 11.12 -35.75 -31.82
CA PRO A 306 10.38 -34.99 -32.83
C PRO A 306 9.75 -33.70 -32.28
N THR A 307 9.22 -33.76 -31.06
CA THR A 307 8.82 -32.57 -30.30
C THR A 307 9.81 -32.37 -29.16
N HIS A 308 10.67 -31.36 -29.30
CA HIS A 308 11.54 -30.87 -28.23
C HIS A 308 11.38 -29.35 -28.13
N VAL A 309 10.63 -28.89 -27.12
CA VAL A 309 10.33 -27.48 -26.88
C VAL A 309 10.90 -27.07 -25.54
N LEU A 310 11.64 -25.97 -25.52
CA LEU A 310 12.07 -25.30 -24.30
C LEU A 310 11.02 -24.25 -23.91
N ILE A 311 10.59 -24.27 -22.66
CA ILE A 311 9.67 -23.31 -22.07
C ILE A 311 10.44 -22.55 -21.00
N ILE A 312 10.52 -21.24 -21.12
CA ILE A 312 11.28 -20.39 -20.19
C ILE A 312 10.41 -19.26 -19.62
N PRO A 313 10.62 -18.82 -18.37
CA PRO A 313 10.04 -17.58 -17.91
C PRO A 313 10.73 -16.42 -18.63
N LYS A 314 9.96 -15.42 -19.09
CA LYS A 314 10.55 -14.21 -19.70
C LYS A 314 11.30 -13.35 -18.67
N VAL A 315 10.85 -13.39 -17.42
CA VAL A 315 11.50 -12.71 -16.30
C VAL A 315 12.13 -13.76 -15.41
N ARG A 316 13.47 -13.81 -15.38
CA ARG A 316 14.21 -14.80 -14.58
C ARG A 316 13.97 -14.64 -13.08
N ASN A 317 13.94 -13.42 -12.55
CA ASN A 317 13.66 -13.14 -11.13
C ASN A 317 14.49 -13.98 -10.13
N GLY A 318 15.72 -14.32 -10.47
CA GLY A 318 16.59 -15.19 -9.67
C GLY A 318 16.41 -16.71 -9.92
N LEU A 319 15.48 -17.12 -10.78
CA LEU A 319 15.36 -18.50 -11.28
C LEU A 319 16.44 -18.82 -12.32
N THR A 320 17.70 -18.73 -11.91
CA THR A 320 18.82 -19.25 -12.69
C THR A 320 18.82 -20.79 -12.65
N GLN A 321 18.26 -21.36 -11.58
CA GLN A 321 18.14 -22.80 -11.31
C GLN A 321 16.82 -23.08 -10.56
N LEU A 322 16.33 -24.31 -10.60
CA LEU A 322 15.09 -24.70 -9.92
C LEU A 322 15.23 -24.63 -8.38
N ARG A 323 16.41 -24.91 -7.84
CA ARG A 323 16.70 -24.83 -6.39
C ARG A 323 16.52 -23.42 -5.80
N HIS A 324 16.48 -22.40 -6.65
CA HIS A 324 16.20 -21.01 -6.24
C HIS A 324 14.70 -20.69 -6.29
N ALA A 325 13.85 -21.66 -6.65
CA ALA A 325 12.41 -21.51 -6.55
C ALA A 325 11.99 -21.24 -5.10
N THR A 326 11.08 -20.30 -4.93
CA THR A 326 10.43 -19.98 -3.67
C THR A 326 8.92 -19.96 -3.92
N ALA A 327 8.11 -19.72 -2.88
CA ALA A 327 6.66 -19.57 -3.04
C ALA A 327 6.27 -18.52 -4.11
N ASP A 328 7.16 -17.55 -4.31
CA ASP A 328 7.05 -16.47 -5.30
C ASP A 328 7.06 -16.95 -6.75
N HIS A 329 7.66 -18.10 -7.00
CA HIS A 329 7.80 -18.68 -8.33
C HIS A 329 6.68 -19.66 -8.65
N ALA A 330 5.81 -20.00 -7.69
CA ALA A 330 4.76 -21.01 -7.87
C ALA A 330 3.83 -20.70 -9.05
N GLY A 331 3.44 -19.43 -9.23
CA GLY A 331 2.58 -19.00 -10.33
C GLY A 331 3.21 -19.24 -11.71
N VAL A 332 4.43 -18.74 -11.93
CA VAL A 332 5.12 -18.91 -13.22
C VAL A 332 5.49 -20.36 -13.49
N LEU A 333 5.93 -21.11 -12.47
CA LEU A 333 6.25 -22.53 -12.61
C LEU A 333 5.01 -23.37 -12.95
N GLY A 334 3.88 -23.09 -12.29
CA GLY A 334 2.60 -23.71 -12.62
C GLY A 334 2.15 -23.38 -14.03
N HIS A 335 2.30 -22.13 -14.45
CA HIS A 335 1.94 -21.71 -15.80
C HIS A 335 2.86 -22.32 -16.88
N MET A 336 4.14 -22.50 -16.61
CA MET A 336 5.04 -23.24 -17.51
C MET A 336 4.52 -24.67 -17.76
N LEU A 337 4.06 -25.37 -16.71
CA LEU A 337 3.46 -26.71 -16.83
C LEU A 337 2.15 -26.69 -17.62
N GLU A 338 1.30 -25.69 -17.40
CA GLU A 338 0.06 -25.48 -18.17
C GLU A 338 0.36 -25.29 -19.66
N VAL A 339 1.33 -24.43 -19.99
CA VAL A 339 1.77 -24.18 -21.37
C VAL A 339 2.35 -25.45 -22.00
N ALA A 340 3.10 -26.26 -21.24
CA ALA A 340 3.58 -27.55 -21.73
C ALA A 340 2.41 -28.49 -22.11
N ALA A 341 1.38 -28.57 -21.27
CA ALA A 341 0.19 -29.39 -21.55
C ALA A 341 -0.58 -28.88 -22.77
N LYS A 342 -0.68 -27.55 -22.94
CA LYS A 342 -1.31 -26.93 -24.12
C LYS A 342 -0.55 -27.27 -25.40
N ILE A 343 0.78 -27.10 -25.42
CA ILE A 343 1.62 -27.43 -26.58
C ILE A 343 1.53 -28.92 -26.90
N ALA A 344 1.58 -29.79 -25.89
CA ALA A 344 1.45 -31.24 -26.10
C ALA A 344 0.11 -31.62 -26.76
N LYS A 345 -0.98 -30.92 -26.41
CA LYS A 345 -2.30 -31.12 -27.03
C LYS A 345 -2.34 -30.60 -28.47
N GLU A 346 -1.75 -29.44 -28.74
CA GLU A 346 -1.68 -28.84 -30.08
C GLU A 346 -0.82 -29.68 -31.04
N GLU A 347 0.22 -30.33 -30.53
CA GLU A 347 1.10 -31.24 -31.27
C GLU A 347 0.60 -32.69 -31.27
N GLU A 348 -0.62 -32.94 -30.76
CA GLU A 348 -1.29 -34.25 -30.73
C GLU A 348 -0.43 -35.38 -30.11
N LEU A 349 0.33 -35.07 -29.06
CA LEU A 349 1.22 -36.03 -28.42
C LEU A 349 0.45 -37.09 -27.63
N GLU A 350 0.64 -38.36 -27.96
CA GLU A 350 0.10 -39.50 -27.19
C GLU A 350 0.77 -39.66 -25.81
N GLY A 351 1.98 -39.12 -25.66
CA GLY A 351 2.73 -39.09 -24.41
C GLY A 351 3.95 -38.18 -24.52
N PHE A 352 4.35 -37.58 -23.39
CA PHE A 352 5.48 -36.65 -23.32
C PHE A 352 6.15 -36.65 -21.95
N ARG A 353 7.35 -36.07 -21.90
CA ARG A 353 8.10 -35.80 -20.67
C ARG A 353 8.26 -34.30 -20.49
N VAL A 354 8.20 -33.90 -19.23
CA VAL A 354 8.63 -32.60 -18.78
C VAL A 354 9.90 -32.78 -17.96
N VAL A 355 10.99 -32.11 -18.34
CA VAL A 355 12.30 -32.22 -17.67
C VAL A 355 12.78 -30.83 -17.28
N VAL A 356 13.24 -30.68 -16.04
CA VAL A 356 13.91 -29.48 -15.56
C VAL A 356 15.26 -29.91 -14.99
N ASN A 357 16.34 -29.41 -15.59
CA ASN A 357 17.69 -29.68 -15.11
C ASN A 357 18.09 -28.60 -14.11
N ASP A 358 18.76 -29.00 -13.03
CA ASP A 358 19.20 -28.10 -11.99
C ASP A 358 20.72 -28.22 -11.74
N GLY A 359 21.45 -27.17 -12.12
CA GLY A 359 22.89 -27.06 -11.98
C GLY A 359 23.68 -27.89 -12.99
N ALA A 360 24.97 -27.58 -13.14
CA ALA A 360 25.84 -28.23 -14.13
C ALA A 360 25.88 -29.77 -13.97
N LYS A 361 25.88 -30.27 -12.73
CA LYS A 361 25.84 -31.73 -12.46
C LYS A 361 24.50 -32.38 -12.80
N GLY A 362 23.41 -31.59 -12.82
CA GLY A 362 22.10 -32.02 -13.29
C GLY A 362 21.92 -31.90 -14.80
N GLY A 363 22.97 -31.54 -15.56
CA GLY A 363 22.91 -31.37 -17.01
C GLY A 363 22.33 -30.02 -17.45
N GLN A 364 22.29 -29.02 -16.57
CA GLN A 364 21.87 -27.67 -16.94
C GLN A 364 23.02 -26.94 -17.64
N GLU A 365 22.81 -26.52 -18.90
CA GLU A 365 23.82 -25.81 -19.70
C GLU A 365 23.66 -24.28 -19.63
N VAL A 366 22.43 -23.79 -19.53
CA VAL A 366 22.13 -22.35 -19.42
C VAL A 366 21.50 -22.03 -18.06
N PHE A 367 22.10 -21.09 -17.33
CA PHE A 367 21.64 -20.62 -16.01
C PHE A 367 20.52 -19.57 -16.10
N HIS A 368 19.46 -20.00 -16.78
CA HIS A 368 18.15 -19.39 -16.86
C HIS A 368 17.20 -20.58 -16.88
N LEU A 369 16.33 -20.68 -15.88
CA LEU A 369 15.48 -21.85 -15.71
C LEU A 369 14.70 -22.13 -17.00
N HIS A 370 14.88 -23.33 -17.54
CA HIS A 370 14.17 -23.78 -18.72
C HIS A 370 13.62 -25.17 -18.46
N MET A 371 12.44 -25.41 -19.02
CA MET A 371 11.73 -26.66 -18.91
C MET A 371 11.60 -27.29 -20.29
N HIS A 372 12.08 -28.51 -20.42
CA HIS A 372 12.02 -29.26 -21.65
C HIS A 372 10.68 -29.99 -21.72
N LEU A 373 9.94 -29.80 -22.82
CA LEU A 373 8.85 -30.66 -23.24
C LEU A 373 9.36 -31.57 -24.37
N ILE A 374 9.38 -32.88 -24.10
CA ILE A 374 9.97 -33.89 -25.00
C ILE A 374 8.92 -34.95 -25.32
N GLY A 375 8.59 -35.18 -26.59
CA GLY A 375 7.59 -36.17 -27.01
C GLY A 375 7.60 -36.49 -28.51
N GLY A 376 6.64 -37.33 -28.93
CA GLY A 376 6.46 -37.75 -30.32
C GLY A 376 7.39 -38.88 -30.79
N GLY A 377 8.25 -39.41 -29.92
CA GLY A 377 9.07 -40.59 -30.20
C GLY A 377 8.29 -41.90 -30.02
N LYS A 378 8.64 -42.94 -30.80
CA LYS A 378 7.97 -44.26 -30.74
C LYS A 378 8.18 -45.00 -29.42
N ASP A 379 9.31 -44.78 -28.75
CA ASP A 379 9.66 -45.41 -27.48
C ASP A 379 10.42 -44.41 -26.60
N MET A 380 9.87 -44.11 -25.43
CA MET A 380 10.54 -43.31 -24.40
C MET A 380 10.96 -44.26 -23.27
N GLU A 381 12.28 -44.48 -23.07
CA GLU A 381 12.80 -45.46 -22.09
C GLU A 381 12.19 -45.31 -20.70
N LYS A 382 11.60 -46.37 -20.12
CA LYS A 382 10.92 -46.26 -18.82
C LYS A 382 11.84 -45.65 -17.75
N LEU A 383 11.39 -44.55 -17.14
CA LEU A 383 11.95 -44.09 -15.86
C LEU A 383 11.75 -45.21 -14.85
N GLY A 384 12.74 -45.42 -13.97
CA GLY A 384 12.89 -46.60 -13.12
C GLY A 384 11.58 -47.16 -12.54
N LYS A 385 11.49 -48.49 -12.41
CA LYS A 385 10.32 -49.14 -11.83
C LYS A 385 10.20 -48.73 -10.36
N MET A 386 9.10 -48.07 -9.96
CA MET A 386 8.72 -48.04 -8.56
C MET A 386 8.28 -49.47 -8.20
N ALA A 387 9.11 -50.16 -7.42
CA ALA A 387 8.84 -51.51 -6.95
C ALA A 387 7.81 -51.51 -5.82
#